data_AF-A0A7Y4I291-F1
#
_entry.id   AF-A0A7Y4I291-F1
#
_cell.length_a   1.000
_cell.length_b   1.000
_cell.length_c   1.000
_cell.angle_alpha   90.00
_cell.angle_beta   90.00
_cell.angle_gamma   90.00
#
_symmetry.space_group_name_H-M   'P 1'
#
loop_
_entity.id
_entity.type
_entity.pdbx_description
1 polymer ?
#
loop_
_entity_poly.entity_id
_entity_poly.type
_entity_poly.pdbx_seq_one_letter_code
_entity_poly.pdbx_strand_id
1 'polypeptide(L)'
;MDGEIVVRVLLFVVMVGSGILMLWLAGAAASGRLKRNPYAGIRVPVTMASDRAWLAAHQAAKRPTHIAGWCAVASGIPSILPVSMSVAMVAVFIGSMALLGFVLYGAKQGSRAARNLPPESAPG
;
A
#
# COMPACT_ATOMS: atom_id res chain seq x y z
N MET A 1 -30.98 -5.27 13.14
CA MET A 1 -30.69 -4.30 12.05
C MET A 1 -29.45 -3.48 12.36
N ASP A 2 -29.18 -3.12 13.60
CA ASP A 2 -28.01 -2.31 13.99
C ASP A 2 -26.66 -3.00 13.68
N GLY A 3 -26.56 -4.31 13.93
CA GLY A 3 -25.32 -5.05 13.71
C GLY A 3 -24.85 -5.09 12.26
N GLU A 4 -25.76 -5.26 11.28
CA GLU A 4 -25.39 -5.27 9.86
C GLU A 4 -24.90 -3.89 9.41
N ILE A 5 -25.60 -2.82 9.82
CA ILE A 5 -25.21 -1.44 9.51
C ILE A 5 -23.84 -1.14 10.09
N VAL A 6 -23.59 -1.52 11.35
CA VAL A 6 -22.26 -1.37 11.99
C VAL A 6 -21.19 -2.10 11.18
N VAL A 7 -21.43 -3.36 10.80
CA VAL A 7 -20.45 -4.12 10.00
C VAL A 7 -20.20 -3.46 8.64
N ARG A 8 -21.23 -3.01 7.94
CA ARG A 8 -21.10 -2.30 6.65
C ARG A 8 -20.28 -1.03 6.77
N VAL A 9 -20.56 -0.22 7.78
CA VAL A 9 -19.79 1.01 8.06
C VAL A 9 -18.34 0.65 8.38
N LEU A 10 -18.09 -0.37 9.19
CA LEU A 10 -16.74 -0.84 9.49
C LEU A 10 -15.99 -1.28 8.23
N LEU A 11 -16.60 -2.11 7.39
CA LEU A 11 -16.00 -2.58 6.13
C LEU A 11 -15.65 -1.39 5.21
N PHE A 12 -16.57 -0.45 5.05
CA PHE A 12 -16.35 0.75 4.24
C PHE A 12 -15.17 1.58 4.77
N VAL A 13 -15.21 1.93 6.06
CA VAL A 13 -14.20 2.79 6.69
C VAL A 13 -12.82 2.14 6.66
N VAL A 14 -12.73 0.83 6.96
CA VAL A 14 -11.46 0.10 6.94
C VAL A 14 -10.88 0.05 5.54
N MET A 15 -11.69 -0.30 4.53
CA MET A 15 -11.18 -0.45 3.16
C MET A 15 -10.82 0.87 2.52
N VAL A 16 -11.69 1.87 2.61
CA VAL A 16 -11.44 3.21 2.06
C VAL A 16 -10.30 3.89 2.82
N GLY A 17 -10.30 3.81 4.15
CA GLY A 17 -9.23 4.35 4.99
C GLY A 17 -7.87 3.73 4.69
N SER A 18 -7.80 2.40 4.56
CA SER A 18 -6.58 1.69 4.16
C SER A 18 -6.11 2.07 2.77
N GLY A 19 -7.04 2.20 1.82
CA GLY A 19 -6.75 2.59 0.45
C GLY A 19 -6.19 4.02 0.35
N ILE A 20 -6.81 4.98 1.02
CA ILE A 20 -6.33 6.37 1.13
C ILE A 20 -4.97 6.43 1.80
N LEU A 21 -4.79 5.70 2.90
CA LEU A 21 -3.51 5.62 3.61
C LEU A 21 -2.40 5.08 2.71
N MET A 22 -2.67 4.04 1.91
CA MET A 22 -1.70 3.48 0.98
C MET A 22 -1.34 4.43 -0.16
N LEU A 23 -2.33 5.14 -0.71
CA LEU A 23 -2.10 6.19 -1.72
C LEU A 23 -1.19 7.29 -1.16
N TRP A 24 -1.48 7.74 0.06
CA TRP A 24 -0.66 8.75 0.73
C TRP A 24 0.75 8.25 1.03
N LEU A 25 0.90 7.05 1.59
CA LEU A 25 2.20 6.45 1.92
C LEU A 25 3.08 6.29 0.68
N ALA A 26 2.52 5.77 -0.41
CA ALA A 26 3.22 5.61 -1.67
C ALA A 26 3.73 6.95 -2.23
N GLY A 27 2.88 7.98 -2.19
CA GLY A 27 3.26 9.35 -2.57
C GLY A 27 4.35 9.93 -1.69
N ALA A 28 4.18 9.85 -0.36
CA ALA A 28 5.09 10.42 0.63
C ALA A 28 6.48 9.74 0.62
N ALA A 29 6.52 8.42 0.44
CA ALA A 29 7.78 7.69 0.40
C ALA A 29 8.52 7.87 -0.93
N ALA A 30 7.81 7.86 -2.06
CA ALA A 30 8.43 8.09 -3.36
C ALA A 30 8.92 9.53 -3.57
N SER A 31 8.34 10.51 -2.86
CA SER A 31 8.80 11.90 -2.86
C SER A 31 9.93 12.18 -1.86
N GLY A 32 10.34 11.19 -1.06
CA GLY A 32 11.35 11.36 -0.02
C GLY A 32 10.86 12.08 1.25
N ARG A 33 9.58 12.47 1.32
CA ARG A 33 9.00 13.06 2.53
C ARG A 33 8.98 12.07 3.70
N LEU A 34 8.71 10.79 3.40
CA LEU A 34 8.89 9.72 4.37
C LEU A 34 10.36 9.28 4.35
N LYS A 35 11.14 9.78 5.30
CA LYS A 35 12.53 9.36 5.51
C LYS A 35 12.59 7.91 5.96
N ARG A 36 13.76 7.27 5.78
CA ARG A 36 14.04 5.93 6.28
C ARG A 36 13.72 5.86 7.78
N ASN A 37 12.81 4.95 8.14
CA ASN A 37 12.28 4.85 9.50
C ASN A 37 11.86 3.40 9.81
N PRO A 38 11.77 3.02 11.10
CA PRO A 38 11.41 1.66 11.48
C PRO A 38 9.90 1.39 11.48
N TYR A 39 9.03 2.36 11.20
CA TYR A 39 7.59 2.26 11.42
C TYR A 39 6.77 2.03 10.13
N ALA A 40 7.05 2.76 9.05
CA ALA A 40 6.24 2.78 7.84
C ALA A 40 7.08 2.68 6.56
N GLY A 41 6.59 1.93 5.57
CA GLY A 41 7.25 1.68 4.29
C GLY A 41 7.79 0.25 4.14
N ILE A 42 8.57 0.03 3.09
CA ILE A 42 9.22 -1.26 2.80
C ILE A 42 10.49 -1.35 3.65
N ARG A 43 10.45 -2.15 4.71
CA ARG A 43 11.50 -2.24 5.74
C ARG A 43 12.24 -3.59 5.68
N VAL A 44 12.92 -3.83 4.57
CA VAL A 44 13.80 -5.00 4.43
C VAL A 44 15.26 -4.53 4.44
N PRO A 45 16.23 -5.40 4.77
CA PRO A 45 17.62 -4.99 4.93
C PRO A 45 18.17 -4.17 3.74
N VAL A 46 17.83 -4.56 2.51
CA VAL A 46 18.29 -3.83 1.30
C VAL A 46 17.70 -2.43 1.17
N THR A 47 16.43 -2.21 1.52
CA THR A 47 15.80 -0.88 1.42
C THR A 47 16.20 0.03 2.58
N MET A 48 16.65 -0.55 3.69
CA MET A 48 17.13 0.15 4.88
C MET A 48 18.64 0.43 4.84
N ALA A 49 19.38 -0.04 3.83
CA ALA A 49 20.84 0.11 3.76
C ALA A 49 21.30 1.59 3.69
N SER A 50 20.60 2.40 2.89
CA SER A 50 20.88 3.83 2.74
C SER A 50 19.62 4.60 2.39
N ASP A 51 19.64 5.92 2.56
CA ASP A 51 18.51 6.77 2.19
C ASP A 51 18.26 6.77 0.67
N ARG A 52 19.32 6.56 -0.12
CA ARG A 52 19.24 6.37 -1.58
C ARG A 52 18.53 5.05 -1.92
N ALA A 53 18.87 3.96 -1.23
CA ALA A 53 18.19 2.66 -1.38
C ALA A 53 16.72 2.73 -0.98
N TRP A 54 16.43 3.44 0.11
CA TRP A 54 15.07 3.73 0.55
C TRP A 54 14.27 4.45 -0.53
N LEU A 55 14.79 5.56 -1.04
CA LEU A 55 14.08 6.37 -2.05
C LEU A 55 13.87 5.59 -3.35
N ALA A 56 14.91 4.93 -3.86
CA ALA A 56 14.83 4.13 -5.09
C ALA A 56 13.78 3.00 -4.96
N ALA A 57 13.75 2.32 -3.82
CA ALA A 57 12.77 1.28 -3.57
C ALA A 57 11.33 1.80 -3.59
N HIS A 58 11.08 2.93 -2.92
CA HIS A 58 9.73 3.49 -2.83
C HIS A 58 9.28 4.16 -4.11
N GLN A 59 10.18 4.74 -4.90
CA GLN A 59 9.87 5.22 -6.25
C GLN A 59 9.44 4.07 -7.18
N ALA A 60 10.18 2.96 -7.17
CA ALA A 60 9.82 1.76 -7.94
C ALA A 60 8.50 1.12 -7.46
N ALA A 61 8.24 1.13 -6.15
CA ALA A 61 7.03 0.58 -5.55
C ALA A 61 5.79 1.49 -5.66
N LYS A 62 5.95 2.76 -6.06
CA LYS A 62 4.87 3.77 -6.07
C LYS A 62 3.67 3.32 -6.89
N ARG A 63 3.88 2.93 -8.15
CA ARG A 63 2.80 2.55 -9.08
C ARG A 63 2.01 1.33 -8.57
N PRO A 64 2.65 0.19 -8.23
CA PRO A 64 1.94 -0.93 -7.61
C PRO A 64 1.15 -0.55 -6.36
N THR A 65 1.74 0.24 -5.47
CA THR A 65 1.09 0.61 -4.20
C THR A 65 -0.09 1.55 -4.43
N HIS A 66 -0.04 2.42 -5.45
CA HIS A 66 -1.21 3.21 -5.86
C HIS A 66 -2.35 2.33 -6.37
N ILE A 67 -2.04 1.34 -7.20
CA ILE A 67 -3.06 0.40 -7.71
C ILE A 67 -3.68 -0.36 -6.54
N ALA A 68 -2.86 -0.84 -5.59
CA ALA A 68 -3.32 -1.47 -4.35
C ALA A 68 -4.31 -0.57 -3.59
N GLY A 69 -3.96 0.71 -3.42
CA GLY A 69 -4.80 1.69 -2.73
C GLY A 69 -6.15 1.90 -3.42
N TRP A 70 -6.17 2.06 -4.75
CA TRP A 70 -7.41 2.21 -5.51
C TRP A 70 -8.27 0.95 -5.49
N CYS A 71 -7.68 -0.25 -5.57
CA CYS A 71 -8.42 -1.50 -5.40
C CYS A 71 -9.10 -1.59 -4.02
N ALA A 72 -8.41 -1.16 -2.96
CA ALA A 72 -8.99 -1.12 -1.62
C ALA A 72 -10.13 -0.08 -1.49
N VAL A 73 -9.96 1.12 -2.05
CA VAL A 73 -11.05 2.11 -2.07
C VAL A 73 -12.27 1.56 -2.81
N ALA A 74 -12.07 1.03 -4.03
CA ALA A 74 -13.17 0.53 -4.87
C ALA A 74 -13.92 -0.64 -4.23
N SER A 75 -13.22 -1.55 -3.56
CA SER A 75 -13.81 -2.70 -2.88
C SER A 75 -14.59 -2.35 -1.61
N GLY A 76 -14.34 -1.18 -1.00
CA GLY A 76 -15.14 -0.69 0.12
C GLY A 76 -16.52 -0.19 -0.29
N ILE A 77 -16.66 0.35 -1.52
CA ILE A 77 -17.88 1.03 -2.01
C ILE A 77 -19.16 0.18 -1.88
N PRO A 78 -19.18 -1.12 -2.23
CA PRO A 78 -20.38 -1.94 -2.09
C PRO A 78 -20.95 -2.00 -0.67
N SER A 79 -20.15 -1.74 0.36
CA SER A 79 -20.60 -1.78 1.76
C SER A 79 -21.67 -0.73 2.07
N ILE A 80 -21.67 0.41 1.38
CA ILE A 80 -22.64 1.51 1.55
C ILE A 80 -23.76 1.51 0.49
N LEU A 81 -23.70 0.59 -0.47
CA LEU A 81 -24.72 0.46 -1.51
C LEU A 81 -25.83 -0.50 -1.08
N PRO A 82 -27.04 -0.39 -1.67
CA PRO A 82 -28.16 -1.30 -1.42
C PRO A 82 -27.97 -2.65 -2.12
N VAL A 83 -26.84 -3.32 -1.84
CA VAL A 83 -26.50 -4.67 -2.31
C VAL A 83 -26.54 -5.66 -1.16
N SER A 84 -26.60 -6.95 -1.45
CA SER A 84 -26.57 -7.99 -0.42
C SER A 84 -25.26 -7.98 0.37
N MET A 85 -25.32 -8.36 1.65
CA MET A 85 -24.13 -8.42 2.51
C MET A 85 -23.04 -9.34 1.95
N SER A 86 -23.42 -10.46 1.34
CA SER A 86 -22.49 -11.38 0.69
C SER A 86 -21.72 -10.72 -0.46
N VAL A 87 -22.37 -9.87 -1.27
CA VAL A 87 -21.71 -9.12 -2.35
C VAL A 87 -20.68 -8.15 -1.78
N ALA A 88 -21.02 -7.43 -0.71
CA ALA A 88 -20.08 -6.55 -0.03
C ALA A 88 -18.87 -7.31 0.53
N MET A 89 -19.09 -8.45 1.19
CA MET A 89 -18.00 -9.27 1.73
C MET A 89 -17.08 -9.83 0.63
N VAL A 90 -17.64 -10.32 -0.47
CA VAL A 90 -16.85 -10.82 -1.62
C VAL A 90 -16.02 -9.68 -2.23
N ALA A 91 -16.59 -8.49 -2.39
CA ALA A 91 -15.86 -7.33 -2.89
C ALA A 91 -14.67 -6.96 -1.98
N VAL A 92 -14.89 -6.89 -0.66
CA VAL A 92 -13.85 -6.63 0.33
C VAL A 92 -12.76 -7.70 0.29
N PHE A 93 -13.14 -8.97 0.18
CA PHE A 93 -12.19 -10.08 0.11
C PHE A 93 -11.29 -9.99 -1.13
N ILE A 94 -11.87 -9.80 -2.31
CA ILE A 94 -11.13 -9.60 -3.57
C ILE A 94 -10.24 -8.36 -3.48
N GLY A 95 -10.76 -7.26 -2.96
CA GLY A 95 -10.01 -6.01 -2.76
C GLY A 95 -8.83 -6.17 -1.82
N SER A 96 -9.00 -6.94 -0.74
CA SER A 96 -7.94 -7.26 0.22
C SER A 96 -6.84 -8.12 -0.42
N MET A 97 -7.23 -9.13 -1.21
CA MET A 97 -6.28 -9.95 -1.97
C MET A 97 -5.50 -9.12 -3.00
N ALA A 98 -6.19 -8.24 -3.73
CA ALA A 98 -5.56 -7.33 -4.68
C ALA A 98 -4.59 -6.37 -3.98
N LEU A 99 -5.01 -5.74 -2.88
CA LEU A 99 -4.15 -4.87 -2.08
C LEU A 99 -2.89 -5.61 -1.63
N LEU A 100 -3.05 -6.80 -1.04
CA LEU A 100 -1.91 -7.61 -0.59
C LEU A 100 -0.99 -7.96 -1.76
N GLY A 101 -1.54 -8.46 -2.86
CA GLY A 101 -0.78 -8.86 -4.04
C GLY A 101 0.03 -7.70 -4.63
N PHE A 102 -0.58 -6.53 -4.81
CA PHE A 102 0.10 -5.35 -5.36
C PHE A 102 1.12 -4.76 -4.38
N VAL A 103 0.87 -4.77 -3.07
CA VAL A 103 1.85 -4.34 -2.06
C VAL A 103 3.07 -5.28 -2.04
N LEU A 104 2.86 -6.59 -2.06
CA LEU A 104 3.96 -7.56 -2.13
C LEU A 104 4.75 -7.43 -3.43
N TYR A 105 4.06 -7.23 -4.55
CA TYR A 105 4.69 -6.97 -5.83
C TYR A 105 5.50 -5.66 -5.82
N GLY A 106 4.95 -4.59 -5.26
CA GLY A 106 5.64 -3.32 -5.03
C GLY A 106 6.88 -3.48 -4.16
N ALA A 107 6.79 -4.23 -3.06
CA ALA A 107 7.92 -4.55 -2.20
C ALA A 107 9.01 -5.34 -2.92
N LYS A 108 8.65 -6.32 -3.76
CA LYS A 108 9.59 -7.08 -4.59
C LYS A 108 10.29 -6.17 -5.61
N GLN A 109 9.55 -5.32 -6.31
CA GLN A 109 10.12 -4.38 -7.28
C GLN A 109 11.02 -3.35 -6.59
N GLY A 110 10.57 -2.76 -5.48
CA GLY A 110 11.37 -1.82 -4.70
C GLY A 110 12.66 -2.44 -4.17
N SER A 111 12.60 -3.67 -3.67
CA SER A 111 13.79 -4.41 -3.23
C SER A 111 14.77 -4.71 -4.36
N ARG A 112 14.26 -4.97 -5.58
CA ARG A 112 15.11 -5.13 -6.78
C ARG A 112 15.77 -3.81 -7.16
N ALA A 113 15.02 -2.71 -7.16
CA ALA A 113 15.57 -1.38 -7.46
C ALA A 113 16.68 -0.98 -6.47
N ALA A 114 16.48 -1.21 -5.17
CA ALA A 114 17.50 -0.96 -4.15
C ALA A 114 18.77 -1.80 -4.35
N ARG A 115 18.63 -3.10 -4.70
CA ARG A 115 19.78 -3.99 -4.95
C ARG A 115 20.62 -3.58 -6.16
N ASN A 116 20.01 -2.98 -7.16
CA ASN A 116 20.67 -2.60 -8.40
C ASN A 116 21.34 -1.22 -8.33
N LEU A 117 21.34 -0.58 -7.14
CA LEU A 117 22.06 0.68 -6.98
C LEU A 117 23.57 0.44 -7.03
N PRO A 118 24.33 1.28 -7.75
CA PRO A 118 25.78 1.28 -7.67
C PRO A 118 26.25 1.51 -6.23
N PRO A 119 27.43 0.96 -5.85
CA PRO A 119 28.08 1.30 -4.59
C PRO A 119 28.21 2.82 -4.47
N GLU A 120 28.01 3.33 -3.26
CA GLU A 120 28.25 4.73 -2.98
C GLU A 120 29.74 5.02 -3.24
N SER A 121 30.03 5.93 -4.16
CA SER A 121 31.41 6.34 -4.46
C SER A 121 32.01 6.93 -3.19
N ALA A 122 33.18 6.41 -2.78
CA ALA A 122 33.89 6.93 -1.61
C ALA A 122 34.09 8.45 -1.74
N PRO A 123 33.99 9.21 -0.64
CA PRO A 123 34.36 10.62 -0.67
C PRO A 123 35.82 10.72 -1.11
N GLY A 124 36.06 11.45 -2.20
CA GLY A 124 37.39 11.78 -2.69
C GLY A 124 38.08 12.84 -1.84
#